data_AF-A0A7V6DYR8-F1
#
_entry.id   AF-A0A7V6DYR8-F1
#
_cell.length_a   1.000
_cell.length_b   1.000
_cell.length_c   1.000
_cell.angle_alpha   90.00
_cell.angle_beta   90.00
_cell.angle_gamma   90.00
#
_symmetry.space_group_name_H-M   'P 1'
#
loop_
_entity.id
_entity.type
_entity.pdbx_description
1 polymer ?
#
loop_
_entity_poly.entity_id
_entity_poly.type
_entity_poly.pdbx_seq_one_letter_code
_entity_poly.pdbx_strand_id
1 'polypeptide(L)'
;MKKFFGWKILWAAFVVLGWHCSKDNKSDQGTVIVLDHFGYDFSAGKKDTVRVENNDAHTVGWYPQYPVPENNPYPSFAQYIWMNNEDTLTWKCSQKHLGQVSLQDVKSQVPAQWDTLLMPLLKGHAYIAKCHDGYIKFEVVATDSTEIENYHDYAWPVKIKYVFFK
;
A
#
# COMPACT_ATOMS: atom_id res chain seq x y z
N MET A 1 -25.40 79.71 -14.24
CA MET A 1 -25.89 78.40 -14.73
C MET A 1 -24.89 77.34 -14.30
N LYS A 2 -25.33 76.38 -13.47
CA LYS A 2 -24.83 75.00 -13.23
C LYS A 2 -23.33 74.81 -12.89
N LYS A 3 -22.87 73.92 -12.02
CA LYS A 3 -23.38 73.03 -10.94
C LYS A 3 -22.11 72.24 -10.49
N PHE A 4 -21.93 72.00 -9.18
CA PHE A 4 -21.44 70.75 -8.53
C PHE A 4 -20.02 70.19 -8.86
N PHE A 5 -19.10 70.08 -7.88
CA PHE A 5 -18.92 69.01 -6.86
C PHE A 5 -17.97 67.89 -7.32
N GLY A 6 -16.99 67.51 -6.50
CA GLY A 6 -16.21 66.29 -6.77
C GLY A 6 -14.91 66.09 -5.98
N TRP A 7 -14.97 66.18 -4.65
CA TRP A 7 -13.91 65.69 -3.76
C TRP A 7 -13.86 64.15 -3.85
N LYS A 8 -12.74 63.57 -4.33
CA LYS A 8 -12.54 62.12 -4.28
C LYS A 8 -11.67 61.76 -3.08
N ILE A 9 -12.33 61.29 -2.03
CA ILE A 9 -11.73 60.56 -0.91
C ILE A 9 -11.41 59.16 -1.43
N LEU A 10 -10.13 58.79 -1.47
CA LEU A 10 -9.69 57.44 -1.76
C LEU A 10 -9.79 56.62 -0.46
N TRP A 11 -10.73 55.68 -0.40
CA TRP A 11 -10.76 54.65 0.63
C TRP A 11 -9.80 53.53 0.22
N ALA A 12 -8.67 53.41 0.93
CA ALA A 12 -7.80 52.25 0.81
C ALA A 12 -8.37 51.11 1.69
N ALA A 13 -8.95 50.10 1.05
CA ALA A 13 -9.39 48.88 1.71
C ALA A 13 -8.17 48.02 2.08
N PHE A 14 -7.90 47.89 3.38
CA PHE A 14 -6.95 46.93 3.93
C PHE A 14 -7.58 45.53 3.84
N VAL A 15 -7.25 44.78 2.80
CA VAL A 15 -7.61 43.36 2.71
C VAL A 15 -6.50 42.56 3.38
N VAL A 16 -6.69 42.23 4.66
CA VAL A 16 -5.88 41.23 5.35
C VAL A 16 -6.35 39.86 4.87
N LEU A 17 -5.70 39.34 3.81
CA LEU A 17 -5.79 37.93 3.48
C LEU A 17 -5.04 37.15 4.56
N GLY A 18 -5.76 36.76 5.61
CA GLY A 18 -5.30 35.75 6.53
C GLY A 18 -5.13 34.44 5.78
N TRP A 19 -3.88 34.06 5.49
CA TRP A 19 -3.54 32.68 5.18
C TRP A 19 -3.79 31.83 6.42
N HIS A 20 -5.03 31.37 6.56
CA HIS A 20 -5.34 30.20 7.36
C HIS A 20 -4.82 29.00 6.58
N CYS A 21 -3.57 28.62 6.86
CA CYS A 21 -3.07 27.30 6.48
C CYS A 21 -3.85 26.29 7.32
N SER A 22 -5.01 25.85 6.83
CA SER A 22 -5.57 24.59 7.30
C SER A 22 -4.48 23.56 7.08
N LYS A 23 -3.93 23.04 8.18
CA LYS A 23 -3.26 21.75 8.15
C LYS A 23 -4.37 20.76 7.82
N ASP A 24 -4.66 20.61 6.54
CA ASP A 24 -5.37 19.46 6.05
C ASP A 24 -4.52 18.28 6.52
N ASN A 25 -5.02 17.57 7.52
CA ASN A 25 -4.57 16.23 7.83
C ASN A 25 -4.77 15.46 6.54
N LYS A 26 -3.74 15.43 5.69
CA LYS A 26 -3.69 14.53 4.54
C LYS A 26 -3.80 13.16 5.17
N SER A 27 -5.01 12.59 5.13
CA SER A 27 -5.17 11.18 5.37
C SER A 27 -4.16 10.51 4.45
N ASP A 28 -3.39 9.58 5.01
CA ASP A 28 -2.34 8.88 4.30
C ASP A 28 -3.01 8.02 3.22
N GLN A 29 -3.29 8.62 2.06
CA GLN A 29 -4.20 8.06 1.06
C GLN A 29 -3.58 6.85 0.36
N GLY A 30 -2.36 6.44 0.70
CA GLY A 30 -1.67 5.29 0.14
C GLY A 30 -1.39 5.41 -1.36
N THR A 31 -0.50 4.54 -1.83
CA THR A 31 -0.18 4.37 -3.25
C THR A 31 -0.85 3.11 -3.76
N VAL A 32 -1.52 3.17 -4.91
CA VAL A 32 -2.18 2.02 -5.53
C VAL A 32 -1.29 1.45 -6.62
N ILE A 33 -1.03 0.15 -6.56
CA ILE A 33 -0.20 -0.57 -7.54
C ILE A 33 -0.81 -1.93 -7.88
N VAL A 34 -0.28 -2.55 -8.92
CA VAL A 34 -0.39 -4.00 -9.14
C VAL A 34 0.93 -4.63 -8.68
N LEU A 35 0.87 -5.44 -7.63
CA LEU A 35 1.99 -6.28 -7.20
C LEU A 35 1.89 -7.62 -7.94
N ASP A 36 3.00 -8.10 -8.48
CA ASP A 36 3.07 -9.34 -9.25
C ASP A 36 4.32 -10.13 -8.91
N HIS A 37 4.55 -11.23 -9.62
CA HIS A 37 5.70 -12.12 -9.42
C HIS A 37 7.07 -11.46 -9.61
N PHE A 38 7.18 -10.37 -10.36
CA PHE A 38 8.44 -9.67 -10.57
C PHE A 38 8.79 -8.72 -9.42
N GLY A 39 7.82 -8.46 -8.52
CA GLY A 39 8.02 -7.75 -7.28
C GLY A 39 7.96 -6.23 -7.36
N TYR A 40 8.21 -5.59 -6.23
CA TYR A 40 8.17 -4.14 -6.07
C TYR A 40 9.07 -3.68 -4.90
N ASP A 41 9.79 -2.57 -5.09
CA ASP A 41 10.47 -1.83 -4.02
C ASP A 41 9.53 -0.71 -3.56
N PHE A 42 8.97 -0.86 -2.35
CA PHE A 42 7.96 0.02 -1.80
C PHE A 42 8.53 1.36 -1.34
N SER A 43 9.79 1.36 -0.92
CA SER A 43 10.52 2.56 -0.51
C SER A 43 10.84 3.45 -1.73
N ALA A 44 11.23 2.83 -2.85
CA ALA A 44 11.52 3.52 -4.10
C ALA A 44 10.26 3.82 -4.93
N GLY A 45 9.13 3.17 -4.62
CA GLY A 45 7.87 3.34 -5.33
C GLY A 45 7.94 2.84 -6.78
N LYS A 46 8.71 1.78 -7.04
CA LYS A 46 8.85 1.19 -8.37
C LYS A 46 9.34 -0.25 -8.30
N LYS A 47 9.16 -0.99 -9.38
CA LYS A 47 9.77 -2.30 -9.60
C LYS A 47 11.21 -2.14 -10.09
N ASP A 48 12.15 -2.88 -9.51
CA ASP A 48 13.44 -3.15 -10.13
C ASP A 48 13.30 -4.34 -11.09
N THR A 49 13.42 -4.04 -12.39
CA THR A 49 13.31 -5.05 -13.47
C THR A 49 14.67 -5.61 -13.89
N VAL A 50 15.77 -5.11 -13.32
CA VAL A 50 17.14 -5.55 -13.63
C VAL A 50 17.65 -6.49 -12.55
N ARG A 51 17.34 -6.19 -11.28
CA ARG A 51 17.74 -6.94 -10.10
C ARG A 51 16.51 -7.15 -9.22
N VAL A 52 15.75 -8.20 -9.51
CA VAL A 52 14.50 -8.52 -8.81
C VAL A 52 14.70 -8.76 -7.31
N GLU A 53 15.91 -9.12 -6.89
CA GLU A 53 16.31 -9.26 -5.49
C GLU A 53 16.32 -7.94 -4.70
N ASN A 54 16.33 -6.78 -5.39
CA ASN A 54 16.19 -5.48 -4.74
C ASN A 54 14.74 -5.21 -4.32
N ASN A 55 13.77 -5.86 -4.98
CA ASN A 55 12.36 -5.70 -4.64
C ASN A 55 12.06 -6.31 -3.27
N ASP A 56 11.23 -5.63 -2.48
CA ASP A 56 10.92 -6.02 -1.09
C ASP A 56 10.03 -7.26 -1.02
N ALA A 57 9.12 -7.40 -1.99
CA ALA A 57 8.18 -8.50 -2.05
C ALA A 57 7.68 -8.71 -3.47
N HIS A 58 7.12 -9.89 -3.73
CA HIS A 58 6.43 -10.26 -4.96
C HIS A 58 5.22 -11.14 -4.64
N THR A 59 4.42 -11.51 -5.63
CA THR A 59 3.32 -12.48 -5.44
C THR A 59 3.66 -13.86 -5.98
N VAL A 60 3.05 -14.87 -5.37
CA VAL A 60 3.21 -16.29 -5.76
C VAL A 60 1.90 -17.05 -5.63
N GLY A 61 1.74 -18.08 -6.45
CA GLY A 61 0.60 -19.00 -6.42
C GLY A 61 0.77 -20.20 -5.48
N TRP A 62 1.82 -20.23 -4.66
CA TRP A 62 2.10 -21.29 -3.68
C TRP A 62 2.36 -20.68 -2.30
N TYR A 63 2.30 -21.51 -1.26
CA TYR A 63 2.53 -21.06 0.11
C TYR A 63 4.01 -20.66 0.31
N PRO A 64 4.34 -19.40 0.66
CA PRO A 64 5.69 -18.84 0.53
C PRO A 64 6.56 -19.04 1.78
N GLN A 65 6.29 -20.07 2.57
CA GLN A 65 7.06 -20.32 3.79
C GLN A 65 7.26 -21.82 4.01
N TYR A 66 8.45 -22.18 4.49
CA TYR A 66 8.81 -23.55 4.82
C TYR A 66 9.18 -23.71 6.32
N PRO A 67 8.76 -24.79 6.99
CA PRO A 67 7.80 -25.79 6.51
C PRO A 67 6.38 -25.21 6.40
N VAL A 68 5.57 -25.80 5.51
CA VAL A 68 4.14 -25.49 5.42
C VAL A 68 3.46 -25.99 6.72
N PRO A 69 2.69 -25.16 7.43
CA PRO A 69 1.97 -25.61 8.62
C PRO A 69 0.99 -26.76 8.29
N GLU A 70 0.98 -27.82 9.09
CA GLU A 70 0.13 -29.01 8.88
C GLU A 70 -1.38 -28.68 8.79
N ASN A 71 -1.80 -27.61 9.47
CA ASN A 71 -3.17 -27.14 9.52
C ASN A 71 -3.46 -25.99 8.53
N ASN A 72 -2.62 -25.78 7.52
CA ASN A 72 -2.85 -24.74 6.52
C ASN A 72 -4.10 -25.06 5.69
N PRO A 73 -5.18 -24.25 5.75
CA PRO A 73 -6.40 -24.50 4.99
C PRO A 73 -6.30 -24.02 3.54
N TYR A 74 -5.20 -23.38 3.16
CA TYR A 74 -4.97 -22.78 1.84
C TYR A 74 -3.90 -23.56 1.06
N PRO A 75 -4.30 -24.60 0.30
CA PRO A 75 -3.37 -25.40 -0.47
C PRO A 75 -2.69 -24.56 -1.57
N SER A 76 -1.41 -24.87 -1.82
CA SER A 76 -0.66 -24.27 -2.93
C SER A 76 -1.31 -24.60 -4.28
N PHE A 77 -1.21 -23.69 -5.24
CA PHE A 77 -1.75 -23.81 -6.61
C PHE A 77 -3.28 -23.98 -6.70
N ALA A 78 -4.02 -23.73 -5.60
CA ALA A 78 -5.47 -23.82 -5.54
C ALA A 78 -6.16 -22.45 -5.66
N GLN A 79 -5.71 -21.60 -6.60
CA GLN A 79 -6.21 -20.25 -6.89
C GLN A 79 -5.89 -19.16 -5.85
N TYR A 80 -5.26 -19.52 -4.74
CA TYR A 80 -4.78 -18.56 -3.76
C TYR A 80 -3.48 -17.89 -4.22
N ILE A 81 -3.35 -16.61 -3.90
CA ILE A 81 -2.14 -15.81 -4.14
C ILE A 81 -1.64 -15.30 -2.81
N TRP A 82 -0.34 -15.42 -2.56
CA TRP A 82 0.32 -14.86 -1.37
C TRP A 82 1.29 -13.77 -1.77
N MET A 83 1.53 -12.84 -0.85
CA MET A 83 2.74 -12.04 -0.90
C MET A 83 3.90 -12.90 -0.41
N ASN A 84 5.03 -12.84 -1.10
CA ASN A 84 6.29 -13.43 -0.70
C ASN A 84 7.29 -12.32 -0.39
N ASN A 85 7.65 -12.19 0.89
CA ASN A 85 8.75 -11.36 1.41
C ASN A 85 9.68 -12.22 2.28
N GLU A 86 9.90 -13.45 1.84
CA GLU A 86 10.70 -14.43 2.53
C GLU A 86 12.12 -13.93 2.79
N ASP A 87 12.56 -14.07 4.04
CA ASP A 87 13.97 -13.94 4.39
C ASP A 87 14.70 -15.22 3.95
N THR A 88 15.60 -15.08 2.98
CA THR A 88 16.38 -16.19 2.40
C THR A 88 17.22 -16.98 3.40
N LEU A 89 17.52 -16.43 4.58
CA LEU A 89 18.25 -17.14 5.63
C LEU A 89 17.33 -18.03 6.48
N THR A 90 16.07 -17.63 6.65
CA THR A 90 15.13 -18.30 7.56
C THR A 90 13.99 -19.03 6.84
N TRP A 91 13.80 -18.77 5.55
CA TRP A 91 12.70 -19.27 4.72
C TRP A 91 11.31 -18.94 5.30
N LYS A 92 11.21 -17.75 5.91
CA LYS A 92 10.00 -17.26 6.55
C LYS A 92 9.64 -15.87 6.04
N CYS A 93 8.35 -15.69 5.81
CA CYS A 93 7.78 -14.38 5.54
C CYS A 93 7.55 -13.62 6.84
N SER A 94 7.66 -12.30 6.77
CA SER A 94 7.32 -11.40 7.89
C SER A 94 6.08 -10.60 7.52
N GLN A 95 4.91 -11.20 7.76
CA GLN A 95 3.61 -10.64 7.44
C GLN A 95 2.65 -10.76 8.64
N LYS A 96 1.74 -9.81 8.74
CA LYS A 96 0.68 -9.77 9.72
C LYS A 96 -0.64 -9.49 9.04
N HIS A 97 -1.58 -10.43 9.09
CA HIS A 97 -2.96 -10.24 8.64
C HIS A 97 -3.75 -9.49 9.72
N LEU A 98 -4.48 -8.46 9.29
CA LEU A 98 -5.26 -7.58 10.18
C LEU A 98 -6.78 -7.77 10.03
N GLY A 99 -7.22 -8.70 9.19
CA GLY A 99 -8.63 -8.89 8.86
C GLY A 99 -9.14 -7.91 7.81
N GLN A 100 -10.47 -7.85 7.69
CA GLN A 100 -11.17 -6.95 6.80
C GLN A 100 -11.25 -5.55 7.43
N VAL A 101 -10.29 -4.70 7.10
CA VAL A 101 -10.16 -3.34 7.62
C VAL A 101 -9.59 -2.43 6.55
N SER A 102 -10.05 -1.18 6.51
CA SER A 102 -9.57 -0.21 5.52
C SER A 102 -8.14 0.25 5.85
N LEU A 103 -7.34 0.54 4.83
CA LEU A 103 -5.93 0.95 5.02
C LEU A 103 -5.76 2.18 5.94
N GLN A 104 -6.71 3.12 5.88
CA GLN A 104 -6.67 4.35 6.66
C GLN A 104 -6.85 4.12 8.17
N ASP A 105 -7.51 3.02 8.55
CA ASP A 105 -7.72 2.65 9.96
C ASP A 105 -6.54 1.84 10.52
N VAL A 106 -5.69 1.31 9.65
CA VAL A 106 -4.48 0.58 10.05
C VAL A 106 -3.42 1.55 10.53
N LYS A 107 -2.95 1.35 11.76
CA LYS A 107 -1.84 2.11 12.35
C LYS A 107 -0.52 1.69 11.72
N SER A 108 0.34 2.67 11.47
CA SER A 108 1.73 2.44 11.04
C SER A 108 2.59 2.06 12.25
N GLN A 109 2.43 0.82 12.73
CA GLN A 109 3.16 0.27 13.86
C GLN A 109 3.67 -1.13 13.51
N VAL A 110 4.94 -1.40 13.83
CA VAL A 110 5.53 -2.74 13.66
C VAL A 110 4.86 -3.74 14.61
N PRO A 111 4.34 -4.86 14.11
CA PRO A 111 3.77 -5.91 14.95
C PRO A 111 4.82 -6.46 15.92
N ALA A 112 4.42 -6.73 17.17
CA ALA A 112 5.29 -7.41 18.13
C ALA A 112 5.61 -8.85 17.71
N GLN A 113 4.74 -9.47 16.90
CA GLN A 113 4.87 -10.82 16.38
C GLN A 113 4.29 -10.89 14.96
N TRP A 114 4.98 -11.63 14.09
CA TRP A 114 4.51 -11.98 12.75
C TRP A 114 3.64 -13.24 12.79
N ASP A 115 2.78 -13.41 11.78
CA ASP A 115 1.95 -14.60 11.71
C ASP A 115 2.78 -15.83 11.34
N THR A 116 2.47 -16.96 11.97
CA THR A 116 3.08 -18.26 11.68
C THR A 116 2.37 -19.00 10.56
N LEU A 117 1.06 -18.76 10.41
CA LEU A 117 0.24 -19.20 9.29
C LEU A 117 -0.10 -17.99 8.42
N LEU A 118 0.39 -18.00 7.18
CA LEU A 118 0.19 -16.91 6.24
C LEU A 118 -1.16 -17.03 5.55
N MET A 119 -1.96 -15.98 5.68
CA MET A 119 -3.19 -15.83 4.93
C MET A 119 -2.88 -15.46 3.48
N PRO A 120 -3.60 -16.01 2.49
CA PRO A 120 -3.53 -15.49 1.14
C PRO A 120 -3.98 -14.03 1.10
N LEU A 121 -3.68 -13.34 0.01
CA LEU A 121 -4.14 -11.99 -0.27
C LEU A 121 -5.63 -12.06 -0.60
N LEU A 122 -6.46 -11.51 0.29
CA LEU A 122 -7.92 -11.53 0.18
C LEU A 122 -8.44 -10.11 -0.01
N LYS A 123 -9.28 -9.90 -1.03
CA LYS A 123 -9.91 -8.60 -1.31
C LYS A 123 -10.58 -8.00 -0.07
N GLY A 124 -10.31 -6.72 0.19
CA GLY A 124 -10.81 -5.96 1.33
C GLY A 124 -10.08 -6.24 2.65
N HIS A 125 -9.10 -7.14 2.67
CA HIS A 125 -8.29 -7.40 3.86
C HIS A 125 -7.03 -6.53 3.87
N ALA A 126 -6.57 -6.19 5.07
CA ALA A 126 -5.32 -5.47 5.27
C ALA A 126 -4.26 -6.30 5.95
N TYR A 127 -3.01 -5.91 5.70
CA TYR A 127 -1.81 -6.61 6.11
C TYR A 127 -0.73 -5.59 6.50
N ILE A 128 0.20 -6.01 7.33
CA ILE A 128 1.50 -5.36 7.50
C ILE A 128 2.57 -6.34 7.05
N ALA A 129 3.56 -5.84 6.32
CA ALA A 129 4.70 -6.65 5.90
C ALA A 129 6.01 -5.91 6.11
N LYS A 130 7.06 -6.69 6.37
CA LYS A 130 8.43 -6.19 6.41
C LYS A 130 8.99 -6.05 4.99
N CYS A 131 9.68 -4.95 4.76
CA CYS A 131 10.46 -4.64 3.56
C CYS A 131 11.97 -4.70 3.90
N HIS A 132 12.85 -4.55 2.91
CA HIS A 132 14.29 -4.53 3.16
C HIS A 132 14.72 -3.33 4.04
N ASP A 133 14.10 -2.18 3.87
CA ASP A 133 14.50 -0.93 4.52
C ASP A 133 13.36 -0.24 5.32
N GLY A 134 12.31 -0.99 5.66
CA GLY A 134 11.16 -0.51 6.41
C GLY A 134 10.01 -1.52 6.44
N TYR A 135 8.80 -1.00 6.40
CA TYR A 135 7.57 -1.76 6.45
C TYR A 135 6.52 -1.15 5.55
N ILE A 136 5.56 -1.97 5.12
CA ILE A 136 4.33 -1.50 4.53
C ILE A 136 3.13 -1.93 5.36
N LYS A 137 2.11 -1.08 5.40
CA LYS A 137 0.74 -1.50 5.61
C LYS A 137 0.04 -1.45 4.26
N PHE A 138 -0.79 -2.43 3.95
CA PHE A 138 -1.51 -2.45 2.68
C PHE A 138 -2.86 -3.12 2.80
N GLU A 139 -3.77 -2.69 1.94
CA GLU A 139 -5.10 -3.28 1.74
C GLU A 139 -5.15 -3.88 0.34
N VAL A 140 -5.71 -5.08 0.23
CA VAL A 140 -5.91 -5.77 -1.05
C VAL A 140 -7.18 -5.23 -1.70
N VAL A 141 -7.03 -4.61 -2.87
CA VAL A 141 -8.13 -3.98 -3.62
C VAL A 141 -8.77 -4.96 -4.59
N ALA A 142 -7.97 -5.78 -5.27
CA ALA A 142 -8.44 -6.79 -6.21
C ALA A 142 -7.45 -7.95 -6.34
N THR A 143 -7.98 -9.16 -6.50
CA THR A 143 -7.22 -10.41 -6.71
C THR A 143 -7.63 -11.13 -8.01
N ASP A 144 -8.73 -10.71 -8.63
CA ASP A 144 -9.20 -11.26 -9.90
C ASP A 144 -8.64 -10.45 -11.07
N SER A 145 -8.15 -11.17 -12.06
CA SER A 145 -7.81 -10.70 -13.40
C SER A 145 -8.80 -9.75 -14.05
N THR A 146 -10.10 -9.96 -13.84
CA THR A 146 -11.14 -9.12 -14.45
C THR A 146 -11.22 -7.73 -13.83
N GLU A 147 -10.67 -7.55 -12.63
CA GLU A 147 -10.61 -6.31 -11.88
C GLU A 147 -9.23 -5.62 -11.98
N ILE A 148 -8.28 -6.25 -12.68
CA ILE A 148 -6.90 -5.80 -12.84
C ILE A 148 -6.65 -5.47 -14.31
N GLU A 149 -6.45 -4.19 -14.60
CA GLU A 149 -6.08 -3.72 -15.93
C GLU A 149 -4.75 -4.36 -16.39
N ASN A 150 -4.68 -4.80 -17.65
CA ASN A 150 -3.51 -5.43 -18.27
C ASN A 150 -3.04 -6.74 -17.60
N TYR A 151 -3.95 -7.54 -17.03
CA TYR A 151 -3.64 -8.80 -16.35
C TYR A 151 -2.74 -9.77 -17.12
N HIS A 152 -2.85 -9.83 -18.45
CA HIS A 152 -2.16 -10.83 -19.28
C HIS A 152 -0.63 -10.77 -19.25
N ASP A 153 -0.06 -9.65 -18.78
CA ASP A 153 1.39 -9.46 -18.71
C ASP A 153 1.99 -9.87 -17.34
N TYR A 154 1.15 -10.32 -16.40
CA TYR A 154 1.54 -10.52 -15.01
C TYR A 154 1.27 -11.94 -14.50
N ALA A 155 2.27 -12.54 -13.85
CA ALA A 155 2.07 -13.76 -13.08
C ALA A 155 1.57 -13.42 -11.68
N TRP A 156 0.39 -13.96 -11.32
CA TRP A 156 -0.30 -13.76 -10.03
C TRP A 156 -0.48 -12.30 -9.59
N PRO A 157 -1.00 -11.39 -10.44
CA PRO A 157 -1.13 -9.99 -10.06
C PRO A 157 -2.19 -9.79 -8.99
N VAL A 158 -1.91 -8.87 -8.06
CA VAL A 158 -2.83 -8.42 -7.03
C VAL A 158 -2.76 -6.90 -6.96
N LYS A 159 -3.91 -6.24 -7.07
CA LYS A 159 -4.01 -4.80 -6.90
C LYS A 159 -4.04 -4.48 -5.40
N ILE A 160 -3.10 -3.68 -4.93
CA ILE A 160 -3.01 -3.28 -3.54
C ILE A 160 -2.94 -1.76 -3.41
N LYS A 161 -3.36 -1.27 -2.24
CA LYS A 161 -3.16 0.10 -1.79
C LYS A 161 -2.23 0.04 -0.59
N TYR A 162 -1.08 0.72 -0.62
CA TYR A 162 -0.07 0.60 0.44
C TYR A 162 0.41 1.96 0.98
N VAL A 163 0.94 1.95 2.20
CA VAL A 163 1.71 3.04 2.81
C VAL A 163 3.00 2.44 3.35
N PHE A 164 4.13 3.05 3.00
CA PHE A 164 5.45 2.70 3.52
C PHE A 164 5.77 3.50 4.79
N PHE A 165 6.38 2.85 5.79
CA PHE A 165 6.80 3.46 7.05
C PHE A 165 8.06 2.81 7.63
N LYS A 166 8.72 3.49 8.57
CA LYS A 166 9.93 3.03 9.28
C LYS A 166 9.72 3.08 10.78
#